data_AF-A0AAW5CRA6-F1
#
_entry.id   AF-A0AAW5CRA6-F1
#
_cell.length_a   1.000
_cell.length_b   1.000
_cell.length_c   1.000
_cell.angle_alpha   90.00
_cell.angle_beta   90.00
_cell.angle_gamma   90.00
#
_symmetry.space_group_name_H-M   'P 1'
#
loop_
_entity.id
_entity.type
_entity.pdbx_description
1 polymer ?
#
loop_
_entity_poly.entity_id
_entity_poly.type
_entity_poly.pdbx_seq_one_letter_code
_entity_poly.pdbx_strand_id
1 'polypeptide(L)'
;MMQTGALIVAAGKSSRMGDFKPMLQLGSISIAQRVINNFRQAGISKIVVVTGYNADALERHLASNHVIFLRNEDYETTHMFDSVRIGLEYLKDKVDTVLFTPVDVPLFTAHTVTQMLSLGQPLVTPVCNGTPGHPILIRSSLIESILSNDGNTGLKGAVEHCGTPMYCLNVEDPGIIHDADTPEDYVELLRAHNQSLIRSEIQIQLAREKVFFDEQLYSLLTLIHETGSVRDACERMHISYSTSWNLIHTLESQLHEPLIIRSQGGVKGSHSELTPYGEEFLKRYARFSEETRTCSEAIFEKCFRGFFNA
;
A
#
# COMPACT_ATOMS: atom_id res chain seq x y z
N MET A 1 -8.52 -0.76 -16.54
CA MET A 1 -7.98 0.36 -15.75
C MET A 1 -6.59 -0.03 -15.29
N MET A 2 -5.68 0.93 -15.21
CA MET A 2 -4.32 0.65 -14.73
C MET A 2 -4.36 0.39 -13.22
N GLN A 3 -3.84 -0.75 -12.78
CA GLN A 3 -3.70 -1.05 -11.36
C GLN A 3 -2.49 -0.33 -10.79
N THR A 4 -2.68 0.35 -9.65
CA THR A 4 -1.60 1.02 -8.93
C THR A 4 -1.40 0.35 -7.59
N GLY A 5 -0.14 0.04 -7.26
CA GLY A 5 0.27 -0.43 -5.94
C GLY A 5 1.13 0.62 -5.23
N ALA A 6 1.11 0.62 -3.91
CA ALA A 6 2.06 1.36 -3.10
C ALA A 6 3.06 0.42 -2.43
N LEU A 7 4.31 0.82 -2.38
CA LEU A 7 5.40 0.14 -1.68
C LEU A 7 5.95 1.05 -0.59
N ILE A 8 5.82 0.61 0.65
CA ILE A 8 6.35 1.26 1.84
C ILE A 8 7.49 0.43 2.39
N VAL A 9 8.68 1.01 2.53
CA VAL A 9 9.82 0.31 3.17
C VAL A 9 10.01 0.81 4.60
N ALA A 10 9.92 -0.12 5.55
CA ALA A 10 10.01 0.11 6.99
C ALA A 10 10.96 -0.88 7.69
N ALA A 11 11.95 -1.41 6.95
CA ALA A 11 12.83 -2.48 7.43
C ALA A 11 14.05 -2.03 8.26
N GLY A 12 14.40 -0.73 8.21
CA GLY A 12 15.65 -0.22 8.78
C GLY A 12 15.67 -0.07 10.30
N LYS A 13 16.86 -0.24 10.90
CA LYS A 13 17.14 0.12 12.29
C LYS A 13 17.14 1.66 12.41
N SER A 14 16.11 2.21 13.03
CA SER A 14 15.99 3.67 13.28
C SER A 14 17.19 4.15 14.12
N SER A 15 18.19 4.77 13.51
CA SER A 15 19.53 4.93 14.12
C SER A 15 19.79 6.27 14.79
N ARG A 16 18.92 7.28 14.62
CA ARG A 16 19.18 8.66 15.09
C ARG A 16 18.34 9.13 16.29
N MET A 17 17.25 8.46 16.63
CA MET A 17 16.30 8.93 17.65
C MET A 17 16.00 7.95 18.81
N GLY A 18 16.73 6.83 18.92
CA GLY A 18 16.53 5.86 20.00
C GLY A 18 15.23 5.06 19.97
N ASP A 19 14.20 5.53 19.25
CA ASP A 19 12.91 4.90 19.08
C ASP A 19 12.68 4.38 17.66
N PHE A 20 11.89 3.30 17.56
CA PHE A 20 11.48 2.69 16.30
C PHE A 20 10.46 3.59 15.57
N LYS A 21 10.96 4.42 14.63
CA LYS A 21 10.21 5.48 13.94
C LYS A 21 8.84 5.05 13.39
N PRO A 22 8.66 3.89 12.72
CA PRO A 22 7.38 3.54 12.08
C PRO A 22 6.18 3.53 13.03
N MET A 23 6.43 3.24 14.32
CA MET A 23 5.40 3.18 15.37
C MET A 23 5.28 4.47 16.19
N LEU A 24 6.16 5.46 15.99
CA LEU A 24 6.05 6.76 16.65
C LEU A 24 4.74 7.44 16.26
N GLN A 25 4.10 8.09 17.24
CA GLN A 25 2.85 8.81 17.05
C GLN A 25 3.10 10.14 16.35
N LEU A 26 2.36 10.38 15.28
CA LEU A 26 2.30 11.65 14.57
C LEU A 26 0.85 12.16 14.57
N GLY A 27 0.54 12.96 15.59
CA GLY A 27 -0.84 13.30 15.95
C GLY A 27 -1.50 12.12 16.69
N SER A 28 -2.60 11.61 16.16
CA SER A 28 -3.38 10.53 16.77
C SER A 28 -3.11 9.13 16.18
N ILE A 29 -2.25 9.03 15.17
CA ILE A 29 -1.91 7.79 14.47
C ILE A 29 -0.39 7.68 14.31
N SER A 30 0.12 6.47 14.11
CA SER A 30 1.56 6.30 13.90
C SER A 30 2.03 6.80 12.53
N ILE A 31 3.34 7.03 12.40
CA ILE A 31 4.01 7.37 11.13
C ILE A 31 3.60 6.40 10.01
N ALA A 32 3.72 5.09 10.25
CA ALA A 32 3.38 4.08 9.26
C ALA A 32 1.89 4.10 8.87
N GLN A 33 0.99 4.28 9.86
CA GLN A 33 -0.45 4.41 9.59
C GLN A 33 -0.75 5.64 8.73
N ARG A 34 -0.02 6.74 8.93
CA ARG A 34 -0.18 7.95 8.13
C ARG A 34 0.23 7.74 6.67
N VAL A 35 1.39 7.14 6.42
CA VAL A 35 1.83 6.81 5.04
C VAL A 35 0.78 5.95 4.33
N ILE A 36 0.28 4.91 4.99
CA ILE A 36 -0.79 4.04 4.47
C ILE A 36 -2.03 4.87 4.13
N ASN A 37 -2.44 5.77 5.04
CA ASN A 37 -3.61 6.61 4.85
C ASN A 37 -3.43 7.61 3.71
N ASN A 38 -2.22 8.16 3.49
CA ASN A 38 -1.96 9.08 2.38
C ASN A 38 -2.11 8.37 1.02
N PHE A 39 -1.66 7.11 0.89
CA PHE A 39 -1.88 6.33 -0.33
C PHE A 39 -3.34 5.96 -0.54
N ARG A 40 -4.06 5.56 0.52
CA ARG A 40 -5.49 5.28 0.44
C ARG A 40 -6.30 6.48 -0.04
N GLN A 41 -5.93 7.66 0.46
CA GLN A 41 -6.52 8.93 0.02
C GLN A 41 -6.28 9.23 -1.45
N ALA A 42 -5.17 8.72 -2.02
CA ALA A 42 -4.90 8.82 -3.44
C ALA A 42 -5.58 7.70 -4.26
N GLY A 43 -6.51 6.94 -3.67
CA GLY A 43 -7.23 5.85 -4.32
C GLY A 43 -6.48 4.52 -4.38
N ILE A 44 -5.36 4.38 -3.67
CA ILE A 44 -4.51 3.18 -3.75
C ILE A 44 -4.86 2.22 -2.62
N SER A 45 -5.43 1.07 -2.99
CA SER A 45 -5.87 0.02 -2.05
C SER A 45 -4.82 -1.08 -1.85
N LYS A 46 -4.07 -1.45 -2.90
CA LYS A 46 -3.01 -2.46 -2.82
C LYS A 46 -1.74 -1.81 -2.26
N ILE A 47 -1.54 -1.96 -0.95
CA ILE A 47 -0.40 -1.38 -0.23
C ILE A 47 0.45 -2.51 0.34
N VAL A 48 1.72 -2.53 -0.06
CA VAL A 48 2.74 -3.46 0.42
C VAL A 48 3.68 -2.75 1.38
N VAL A 49 3.88 -3.32 2.56
CA VAL A 49 4.80 -2.83 3.59
C VAL A 49 5.91 -3.85 3.76
N VAL A 50 7.15 -3.46 3.47
CA VAL A 50 8.33 -4.29 3.71
C VAL A 50 8.88 -3.96 5.10
N THR A 51 8.83 -4.95 5.99
CA THR A 51 9.29 -4.88 7.38
C THR A 51 10.66 -5.55 7.54
N GLY A 52 11.28 -5.38 8.71
CA GLY A 52 12.60 -5.92 9.02
C GLY A 52 12.84 -5.81 10.51
N TYR A 53 13.61 -4.80 10.95
CA TYR A 53 13.76 -4.52 12.38
C TYR A 53 12.39 -4.36 13.07
N ASN A 54 12.16 -5.07 14.18
CA ASN A 54 10.89 -5.10 14.92
C ASN A 54 9.64 -5.46 14.07
N ALA A 55 9.80 -6.28 13.02
CA ALA A 55 8.71 -6.70 12.12
C ALA A 55 7.45 -7.17 12.86
N ASP A 56 7.57 -8.15 13.77
CA ASP A 56 6.41 -8.69 14.50
C ASP A 56 5.61 -7.63 15.27
N ALA A 57 6.28 -6.59 15.81
CA ALA A 57 5.61 -5.51 16.51
C ALA A 57 4.90 -4.55 15.54
N LEU A 58 5.57 -4.19 14.44
CA LEU A 58 5.02 -3.32 13.42
C LEU A 58 3.82 -3.96 12.71
N GLU A 59 3.92 -5.24 12.34
CA GLU A 59 2.88 -5.96 11.62
C GLU A 59 1.63 -6.13 12.47
N ARG A 60 1.78 -6.47 13.76
CA ARG A 60 0.66 -6.49 14.72
C ARG A 60 0.01 -5.12 14.88
N HIS A 61 0.81 -4.05 14.96
CA HIS A 61 0.31 -2.67 15.07
C HIS A 61 -0.49 -2.25 13.82
N LEU A 62 -0.14 -2.78 12.65
CA LEU A 62 -0.75 -2.44 11.36
C LEU A 62 -1.74 -3.50 10.84
N ALA A 63 -2.05 -4.55 11.60
CA ALA A 63 -2.88 -5.67 11.12
C ALA A 63 -4.30 -5.23 10.70
N SER A 64 -4.89 -4.27 11.41
CA SER A 64 -6.20 -3.68 11.06
C SER A 64 -6.15 -2.73 9.87
N ASN A 65 -4.96 -2.42 9.35
CA ASN A 65 -4.79 -1.54 8.20
C ASN A 65 -4.90 -2.30 6.87
N HIS A 66 -5.25 -3.59 6.82
CA HIS A 66 -5.47 -4.35 5.58
C HIS A 66 -4.36 -4.16 4.52
N VAL A 67 -3.11 -4.12 4.95
CA VAL A 67 -1.93 -4.06 4.08
C VAL A 67 -1.32 -5.44 3.89
N ILE A 68 -0.43 -5.57 2.91
CA ILE A 68 0.33 -6.78 2.64
C ILE A 68 1.72 -6.62 3.24
N PHE A 69 2.12 -7.53 4.13
CA PHE A 69 3.47 -7.53 4.69
C PHE A 69 4.41 -8.43 3.89
N LEU A 70 5.63 -7.94 3.70
CA LEU A 70 6.78 -8.71 3.26
C LEU A 70 7.91 -8.46 4.25
N ARG A 71 8.76 -9.46 4.50
CA ARG A 71 9.88 -9.34 5.44
C ARG A 71 11.22 -9.33 4.71
N ASN A 72 12.07 -8.38 5.07
CA ASN A 72 13.50 -8.49 4.84
C ASN A 72 14.13 -9.15 6.07
N GLU A 73 14.34 -10.46 6.03
CA GLU A 73 14.96 -11.22 7.12
C GLU A 73 16.43 -10.81 7.34
N ASP A 74 17.10 -10.37 6.28
CA ASP A 74 18.51 -9.97 6.28
C ASP A 74 18.69 -8.44 6.51
N TYR A 75 17.71 -7.76 7.12
CA TYR A 75 17.73 -6.31 7.31
C TYR A 75 18.95 -5.77 8.08
N GLU A 76 19.68 -6.62 8.82
CA GLU A 76 20.88 -6.22 9.55
C GLU A 76 22.12 -6.10 8.67
N THR A 77 22.17 -6.86 7.58
CA THR A 77 23.33 -7.02 6.70
C THR A 77 23.10 -6.44 5.30
N THR A 78 21.85 -6.09 4.99
CA THR A 78 21.42 -5.52 3.71
C THR A 78 21.15 -4.03 3.78
N HIS A 79 20.98 -3.40 2.63
CA HIS A 79 20.68 -1.98 2.49
C HIS A 79 19.19 -1.74 2.23
N MET A 80 18.76 -0.47 2.27
CA MET A 80 17.38 -0.08 1.96
C MET A 80 16.93 -0.59 0.59
N PHE A 81 17.82 -0.57 -0.41
CA PHE A 81 17.49 -1.03 -1.76
C PHE A 81 17.09 -2.51 -1.79
N ASP A 82 17.69 -3.36 -0.97
CA ASP A 82 17.30 -4.78 -0.89
C ASP A 82 15.85 -4.95 -0.41
N SER A 83 15.42 -4.12 0.54
CA SER A 83 14.02 -4.08 0.98
C SER A 83 13.09 -3.57 -0.14
N VAL A 84 13.55 -2.60 -0.93
CA VAL A 84 12.81 -2.14 -2.12
C VAL A 84 12.71 -3.26 -3.16
N ARG A 85 13.78 -4.03 -3.40
CA ARG A 85 13.79 -5.16 -4.33
C ARG A 85 12.74 -6.21 -3.95
N ILE A 86 12.65 -6.58 -2.67
CA ILE A 86 11.63 -7.51 -2.16
C ILE A 86 10.22 -7.03 -2.54
N GLY A 87 9.94 -5.75 -2.31
CA GLY A 87 8.64 -5.15 -2.63
C GLY A 87 8.36 -5.05 -4.13
N LEU A 88 9.35 -4.63 -4.91
CA LEU A 88 9.23 -4.51 -6.37
C LEU A 88 9.06 -5.88 -7.04
N GLU A 89 9.81 -6.89 -6.60
CA GLU A 89 9.67 -8.27 -7.09
C GLU A 89 8.26 -8.81 -6.80
N TYR A 90 7.71 -8.52 -5.62
CA TYR A 90 6.34 -8.90 -5.31
C TYR A 90 5.31 -8.18 -6.18
N LEU A 91 5.47 -6.88 -6.40
CA LEU A 91 4.50 -6.07 -7.15
C LEU A 91 4.63 -6.25 -8.67
N LYS A 92 5.77 -6.74 -9.15
CA LYS A 92 6.00 -7.07 -10.56
C LYS A 92 4.88 -7.96 -11.07
N ASP A 93 4.35 -7.64 -12.24
CA ASP A 93 3.26 -8.35 -12.93
C ASP A 93 1.90 -8.34 -12.20
N LYS A 94 1.80 -7.70 -11.02
CA LYS A 94 0.56 -7.56 -10.24
C LYS A 94 -0.08 -6.18 -10.34
N VAL A 95 0.67 -5.17 -10.78
CA VAL A 95 0.22 -3.79 -10.96
C VAL A 95 0.89 -3.17 -12.18
N ASP A 96 0.28 -2.14 -12.76
CA ASP A 96 0.86 -1.38 -13.87
C ASP A 96 1.83 -0.29 -13.40
N THR A 97 1.67 0.17 -12.16
CA THR A 97 2.43 1.28 -11.56
C THR A 97 2.65 1.05 -10.07
N VAL A 98 3.84 1.35 -9.58
CA VAL A 98 4.23 1.31 -8.17
C VAL A 98 4.58 2.72 -7.70
N LEU A 99 4.01 3.14 -6.58
CA LEU A 99 4.46 4.32 -5.84
C LEU A 99 5.29 3.88 -4.64
N PHE A 100 6.56 4.24 -4.64
CA PHE A 100 7.50 3.88 -3.58
C PHE A 100 7.76 5.06 -2.64
N THR A 101 7.69 4.81 -1.33
CA THR A 101 8.16 5.74 -0.31
C THR A 101 8.84 4.98 0.84
N PRO A 102 9.91 5.51 1.43
CA PRO A 102 10.33 5.08 2.75
C PRO A 102 9.26 5.51 3.77
N VAL A 103 9.17 4.77 4.88
CA VAL A 103 8.14 5.00 5.91
C VAL A 103 8.34 6.31 6.69
N ASP A 104 9.55 6.87 6.69
CA ASP A 104 9.93 8.06 7.43
C ASP A 104 9.57 9.38 6.71
N VAL A 105 8.91 9.32 5.55
CA VAL A 105 8.32 10.46 4.84
C VAL A 105 6.77 10.38 4.93
N PRO A 106 6.15 10.71 6.07
CA PRO A 106 4.71 10.48 6.30
C PRO A 106 3.80 11.64 5.90
N LEU A 107 4.32 12.73 5.33
CA LEU A 107 3.59 13.99 5.17
C LEU A 107 3.29 14.36 3.71
N PHE A 108 3.68 13.54 2.73
CA PHE A 108 3.24 13.77 1.34
C PHE A 108 1.72 13.71 1.23
N THR A 109 1.16 14.56 0.39
CA THR A 109 -0.28 14.68 0.20
C THR A 109 -0.80 13.70 -0.85
N ALA A 110 -2.07 13.31 -0.70
CA ALA A 110 -2.76 12.54 -1.74
C ALA A 110 -2.85 13.32 -3.06
N HIS A 111 -2.95 14.65 -2.98
CA HIS A 111 -2.97 15.53 -4.16
C HIS A 111 -1.71 15.33 -5.01
N THR A 112 -0.52 15.39 -4.41
CA THR A 112 0.74 15.12 -5.11
C THR A 112 0.74 13.76 -5.79
N VAL A 113 0.27 12.71 -5.11
CA VAL A 113 0.18 11.37 -5.69
C VAL A 113 -0.75 11.33 -6.91
N THR A 114 -1.94 11.94 -6.81
CA THR A 114 -2.90 11.99 -7.92
C THR A 114 -2.38 12.81 -9.11
N GLN A 115 -1.64 13.89 -8.86
CA GLN A 115 -0.96 14.66 -9.91
C GLN A 115 0.09 13.80 -10.61
N MET A 116 0.92 13.08 -9.86
CA MET A 116 1.93 12.17 -10.42
C MET A 116 1.29 11.10 -11.32
N LEU A 117 0.21 10.46 -10.87
CA LEU A 117 -0.50 9.44 -11.65
C LEU A 117 -1.12 10.00 -12.94
N SER A 118 -1.59 11.25 -12.91
CA SER A 118 -2.22 11.92 -14.04
C SER A 118 -1.25 12.31 -15.16
N LEU A 119 0.06 12.37 -14.90
CA LEU A 119 1.08 12.73 -15.90
C LEU A 119 1.26 11.68 -17.00
N GLY A 120 0.92 10.41 -16.72
CA GLY A 120 1.15 9.30 -17.64
C GLY A 120 2.63 8.96 -17.88
N GLN A 121 3.56 9.64 -17.19
CA GLN A 121 4.99 9.41 -17.30
C GLN A 121 5.41 8.10 -16.62
N PRO A 122 6.41 7.38 -17.15
CA PRO A 122 6.77 6.07 -16.64
C PRO A 122 7.59 6.09 -15.35
N LEU A 123 8.24 7.21 -15.06
CA LEU A 123 9.12 7.40 -13.93
C LEU A 123 9.01 8.86 -13.46
N VAL A 124 8.52 9.08 -12.23
CA VAL A 124 8.26 10.43 -11.71
C VAL A 124 8.76 10.57 -10.28
N THR A 125 9.38 11.71 -9.97
CA THR A 125 9.66 12.16 -8.60
C THR A 125 9.05 13.54 -8.40
N PRO A 126 8.38 13.80 -7.26
CA PRO A 126 7.95 15.13 -6.90
C PRO A 126 9.17 15.96 -6.48
N VAL A 127 9.12 17.26 -6.75
CA VAL A 127 10.15 18.24 -6.41
C VAL A 127 9.47 19.43 -5.73
N CYS A 128 9.91 19.76 -4.52
CA CYS A 128 9.44 20.92 -3.77
C CYS A 128 10.65 21.82 -3.49
N ASN A 129 10.54 23.11 -3.82
CA ASN A 129 11.63 24.09 -3.66
C ASN A 129 12.98 23.65 -4.26
N GLY A 130 12.95 22.93 -5.39
CA GLY A 130 14.14 22.43 -6.08
C GLY A 130 14.74 21.14 -5.48
N THR A 131 14.15 20.60 -4.41
CA THR A 131 14.60 19.34 -3.79
C THR A 131 13.67 18.19 -4.18
N PRO A 132 14.18 17.11 -4.78
CA PRO A 132 13.39 15.92 -5.07
C PRO A 132 13.04 15.15 -3.80
N GLY A 133 11.91 14.45 -3.81
CA GLY A 133 11.49 13.64 -2.67
C GLY A 133 10.56 12.48 -3.05
N HIS A 134 9.68 12.12 -2.12
CA HIS A 134 8.83 10.93 -2.18
C HIS A 134 7.33 11.27 -2.21
N PRO A 135 6.48 10.38 -2.74
CA PRO A 135 6.79 9.06 -3.30
C PRO A 135 7.43 9.14 -4.70
N ILE A 136 8.09 8.07 -5.12
CA ILE A 136 8.59 7.89 -6.50
C ILE A 136 7.61 6.99 -7.24
N LEU A 137 7.14 7.41 -8.41
CA LEU A 137 6.30 6.60 -9.28
C LEU A 137 7.17 5.82 -10.27
N ILE A 138 6.94 4.52 -10.37
CA ILE A 138 7.67 3.58 -11.21
C ILE A 138 6.66 2.73 -12.00
N ARG A 139 6.68 2.78 -13.33
CA ARG A 139 5.91 1.85 -14.17
C ARG A 139 6.45 0.43 -14.02
N SER A 140 5.55 -0.55 -14.07
CA SER A 140 5.93 -1.97 -13.99
C SER A 140 6.94 -2.38 -15.08
N SER A 141 6.87 -1.75 -16.26
CA SER A 141 7.83 -1.97 -17.35
C SER A 141 9.28 -1.63 -17.00
N LEU A 142 9.53 -0.83 -15.96
CA LEU A 142 10.87 -0.45 -15.50
C LEU A 142 11.39 -1.35 -14.37
N ILE A 143 10.51 -2.15 -13.74
CA ILE A 143 10.86 -2.93 -12.55
C ILE A 143 12.00 -3.91 -12.86
N GLU A 144 11.94 -4.63 -13.98
CA GLU A 144 13.02 -5.58 -14.36
C GLU A 144 14.38 -4.89 -14.49
N SER A 145 14.42 -3.72 -15.11
CA SER A 145 15.65 -2.97 -15.28
C SER A 145 16.20 -2.47 -13.94
N ILE A 146 15.33 -1.95 -13.07
CA ILE A 146 15.72 -1.52 -11.71
C ILE A 146 16.27 -2.70 -10.90
N LEU A 147 15.60 -3.86 -10.95
CA LEU A 147 16.02 -5.08 -10.25
C LEU A 147 17.32 -5.69 -10.81
N SER A 148 17.66 -5.42 -12.07
CA SER A 148 18.91 -5.89 -12.67
C SER A 148 20.16 -5.16 -12.18
N ASN A 149 20.00 -4.02 -11.49
CA ASN A 149 21.11 -3.24 -10.94
C ASN A 149 21.82 -4.02 -9.82
N ASP A 150 23.15 -3.86 -9.74
CA ASP A 150 24.01 -4.52 -8.76
C ASP A 150 23.86 -3.96 -7.33
N GLY A 151 23.12 -2.87 -7.16
CA GLY A 151 22.79 -2.26 -5.87
C GLY A 151 23.90 -1.38 -5.29
N ASN A 152 25.05 -1.26 -5.96
CA ASN A 152 26.22 -0.51 -5.45
C ASN A 152 25.94 0.98 -5.23
N THR A 153 24.94 1.52 -5.94
CA THR A 153 24.53 2.93 -5.89
C THR A 153 23.16 3.13 -5.22
N GLY A 154 22.63 2.06 -4.60
CA GLY A 154 21.31 2.05 -3.98
C GLY A 154 20.17 2.29 -4.97
N LEU A 155 18.98 2.58 -4.45
CA LEU A 155 17.79 2.80 -5.28
C LEU A 155 17.96 3.97 -6.26
N LYS A 156 18.58 5.06 -5.82
CA LYS A 156 18.78 6.25 -6.65
C LYS A 156 19.53 5.89 -7.94
N GLY A 157 20.67 5.20 -7.80
CA GLY A 157 21.42 4.79 -8.98
C GLY A 157 20.71 3.69 -9.78
N ALA A 158 20.01 2.76 -9.15
CA ALA A 158 19.20 1.78 -9.88
C ALA A 158 18.13 2.43 -10.78
N VAL A 159 17.50 3.50 -10.29
CA VAL A 159 16.53 4.29 -11.04
C VAL A 159 17.20 5.13 -12.13
N GLU A 160 18.34 5.77 -11.87
CA GLU A 160 19.09 6.54 -12.87
C GLU A 160 19.56 5.68 -14.05
N HIS A 161 19.89 4.40 -13.80
CA HIS A 161 20.38 3.46 -14.82
C HIS A 161 19.27 2.60 -15.44
N CYS A 162 17.98 2.86 -15.15
CA CYS A 162 16.87 2.03 -15.67
C CYS A 162 16.53 2.29 -17.16
N GLY A 163 17.32 3.12 -17.85
CA GLY A 163 17.15 3.44 -19.27
C GLY A 163 16.02 4.43 -19.58
N THR A 164 15.35 4.97 -18.56
CA THR A 164 14.28 5.96 -18.70
C THR A 164 14.60 7.19 -17.86
N PRO A 165 14.54 8.42 -18.42
CA PRO A 165 14.80 9.63 -17.66
C PRO A 165 13.71 9.86 -16.60
N MET A 166 14.13 10.27 -15.41
CA MET A 166 13.23 10.68 -14.34
C MET A 166 12.52 11.99 -14.71
N TYR A 167 11.19 12.00 -14.67
CA TYR A 167 10.41 13.23 -14.78
C TYR A 167 10.27 13.90 -13.41
N CYS A 168 10.67 15.17 -13.32
CA CYS A 168 10.56 15.97 -12.10
C CYS A 168 9.23 16.75 -12.11
N LEU A 169 8.30 16.40 -11.24
CA LEU A 169 7.04 17.13 -11.05
C LEU A 169 7.23 18.18 -9.94
N ASN A 170 7.19 19.46 -10.30
CA ASN A 170 7.19 20.52 -9.29
C ASN A 170 5.84 20.57 -8.55
N VAL A 171 5.90 20.55 -7.21
CA VAL A 171 4.73 20.59 -6.31
C VAL A 171 4.97 21.58 -5.17
N GLU A 172 3.87 22.13 -4.65
CA GLU A 172 3.86 22.96 -3.43
C GLU A 172 3.55 22.09 -2.20
N ASP A 173 4.24 20.96 -2.09
CA ASP A 173 4.05 19.99 -1.00
C ASP A 173 5.38 19.78 -0.27
N PRO A 174 5.63 20.46 0.86
CA PRO A 174 6.86 20.25 1.61
C PRO A 174 6.94 18.84 2.21
N GLY A 175 5.80 18.16 2.41
CA GLY A 175 5.71 16.83 3.00
C GLY A 175 6.40 15.73 2.19
N ILE A 176 6.76 16.00 0.93
CA ILE A 176 7.51 15.07 0.07
C ILE A 176 8.99 14.95 0.46
N ILE A 177 9.55 15.91 1.20
CA ILE A 177 10.98 15.95 1.58
C ILE A 177 11.18 15.66 3.07
N HIS A 178 10.22 16.07 3.91
CA HIS A 178 10.41 16.03 5.36
C HIS A 178 10.45 14.60 5.91
N ASP A 179 11.66 14.20 6.30
CA ASP A 179 11.90 13.08 7.18
C ASP A 179 11.55 13.46 8.62
N ALA A 180 10.99 12.52 9.38
CA ALA A 180 10.66 12.72 10.79
C ALA A 180 11.95 12.76 11.66
N ASP A 181 12.70 13.86 11.61
CA ASP A 181 13.99 14.03 12.31
C ASP A 181 13.95 15.07 13.45
N THR A 182 13.09 16.10 13.40
CA THR A 182 12.98 17.17 14.42
C THR A 182 11.52 17.41 14.86
N PRO A 183 11.23 17.48 16.19
CA PRO A 183 9.87 17.67 16.69
C PRO A 183 9.18 18.99 16.29
N GLU A 184 9.95 20.08 16.16
CA GLU A 184 9.41 21.43 15.96
C GLU A 184 8.85 21.64 14.54
N ASP A 185 9.57 21.21 13.50
CA ASP A 185 9.13 21.27 12.11
C ASP A 185 7.87 20.40 11.90
N TYR A 186 7.74 19.35 12.71
CA TYR A 186 6.67 18.38 12.66
C TYR A 186 5.29 18.96 12.99
N VAL A 187 5.21 19.92 13.92
CA VAL A 187 3.91 20.45 14.38
C VAL A 187 3.25 21.30 13.30
N GLU A 188 4.01 22.16 12.63
CA GLU A 188 3.47 23.03 11.58
C GLU A 188 3.11 22.23 10.33
N LEU A 189 4.00 21.33 9.90
CA LEU A 189 3.72 20.45 8.77
C LEU A 189 2.55 19.51 9.03
N LEU A 190 2.45 18.94 10.24
CA LEU A 190 1.30 18.13 10.62
C LEU A 190 0.01 18.93 10.61
N ARG A 191 0.03 20.18 11.10
CA ARG A 191 -1.16 21.04 11.10
C ARG A 191 -1.60 21.34 9.67
N ALA A 192 -0.68 21.77 8.81
CA ALA A 192 -0.95 22.04 7.40
C ALA A 192 -1.44 20.78 6.68
N HIS A 193 -0.79 19.63 6.91
CA HIS A 193 -1.20 18.35 6.35
C HIS A 193 -2.61 17.99 6.80
N ASN A 194 -2.90 18.03 8.11
CA ASN A 194 -4.22 17.67 8.64
C ASN A 194 -5.35 18.58 8.16
N GLN A 195 -5.09 19.85 7.86
CA GLN A 195 -6.08 20.75 7.26
C GLN A 195 -6.51 20.29 5.86
N SER A 196 -5.63 19.61 5.11
CA SER A 196 -5.94 19.08 3.77
C SER A 196 -6.74 17.77 3.77
N LEU A 197 -6.93 17.11 4.92
CA LEU A 197 -7.35 15.69 5.00
C LEU A 197 -8.86 15.43 5.03
N ILE A 198 -9.73 16.45 5.04
CA ILE A 198 -11.17 16.21 5.20
C ILE A 198 -11.74 15.65 3.90
N ARG A 199 -12.29 14.44 3.97
CA ARG A 199 -12.83 13.70 2.83
C ARG A 199 -14.00 12.82 3.24
N SER A 200 -14.66 12.24 2.23
CA SER A 200 -15.55 11.12 2.44
C SER A 200 -14.75 9.86 2.79
N GLU A 201 -15.12 9.19 3.87
CA GLU A 201 -14.64 7.85 4.20
C GLU A 201 -15.87 6.93 4.25
N ILE A 202 -15.88 5.88 3.43
CA ILE A 202 -17.00 4.93 3.35
C ILE A 202 -16.49 3.50 3.53
N GLN A 203 -17.28 2.69 4.22
CA GLN A 203 -17.07 1.25 4.33
C GLN A 203 -18.08 0.54 3.43
N ILE A 204 -17.60 -0.23 2.47
CA ILE A 204 -18.44 -0.98 1.53
C ILE A 204 -18.47 -2.43 1.99
N GLN A 205 -19.68 -2.95 2.21
CA GLN A 205 -19.90 -4.28 2.77
C GLN A 205 -21.13 -4.91 2.12
N LEU A 206 -21.12 -6.24 1.98
CA LEU A 206 -22.30 -7.01 1.59
C LEU A 206 -22.87 -7.70 2.81
N ALA A 207 -24.19 -7.61 2.96
CA ALA A 207 -24.92 -8.13 4.09
C ALA A 207 -26.19 -8.84 3.66
N ARG A 208 -26.59 -9.83 4.46
CA ARG A 208 -27.93 -10.39 4.48
C ARG A 208 -28.56 -10.02 5.82
N GLU A 209 -28.66 -10.96 6.77
CA GLU A 209 -28.98 -10.65 8.17
C GLU A 209 -27.78 -10.06 8.93
N LYS A 210 -26.56 -10.49 8.54
CA LYS A 210 -25.28 -9.99 9.03
C LYS A 210 -24.38 -9.66 7.84
N VAL A 211 -23.36 -8.83 8.07
CA VAL A 211 -22.27 -8.62 7.11
C VAL A 211 -21.55 -9.95 6.89
N PHE A 212 -21.35 -10.31 5.63
CA PHE A 212 -20.67 -11.55 5.24
C PHE A 212 -19.54 -11.33 4.24
N PHE A 213 -19.38 -10.11 3.72
CA PHE A 213 -18.29 -9.76 2.82
C PHE A 213 -17.91 -8.29 2.99
N ASP A 214 -16.62 -8.03 3.07
CA ASP A 214 -16.03 -6.70 3.26
C ASP A 214 -14.66 -6.60 2.58
N GLU A 215 -13.98 -5.46 2.76
CA GLU A 215 -12.64 -5.24 2.21
C GLU A 215 -11.58 -6.21 2.74
N GLN A 216 -11.71 -6.68 3.99
CA GLN A 216 -10.74 -7.63 4.55
C GLN A 216 -10.83 -8.97 3.82
N LEU A 217 -12.05 -9.48 3.62
CA LEU A 217 -12.27 -10.74 2.92
C LEU A 217 -11.97 -10.64 1.42
N TYR A 218 -12.23 -9.47 0.80
CA TYR A 218 -11.80 -9.17 -0.56
C TYR A 218 -10.27 -9.26 -0.70
N SER A 219 -9.51 -8.62 0.20
CA SER A 219 -8.05 -8.67 0.19
C SER A 219 -7.51 -10.09 0.41
N LEU A 220 -8.14 -10.86 1.30
CA LEU A 220 -7.77 -12.26 1.55
C LEU A 220 -7.94 -13.11 0.30
N LEU A 221 -9.11 -13.07 -0.35
CA LEU A 221 -9.36 -13.86 -1.56
C LEU A 221 -8.49 -13.44 -2.74
N THR A 222 -8.21 -12.13 -2.87
CA THR A 222 -7.28 -11.61 -3.87
C THR A 222 -5.87 -12.14 -3.65
N LEU A 223 -5.38 -12.16 -2.41
CA LEU A 223 -4.09 -12.75 -2.10
C LEU A 223 -4.07 -14.26 -2.34
N ILE A 224 -5.14 -14.99 -2.02
CA ILE A 224 -5.21 -16.43 -2.30
C ILE A 224 -5.05 -16.69 -3.81
N HIS A 225 -5.71 -15.89 -4.64
CA HIS A 225 -5.57 -15.96 -6.09
C HIS A 225 -4.13 -15.66 -6.55
N GLU A 226 -3.48 -14.65 -5.96
CA GLU A 226 -2.11 -14.27 -6.32
C GLU A 226 -1.04 -15.29 -5.87
N THR A 227 -1.26 -15.97 -4.75
CA THR A 227 -0.25 -16.81 -4.11
C THR A 227 -0.45 -18.29 -4.36
N GLY A 228 -1.66 -18.70 -4.75
CA GLY A 228 -2.05 -20.11 -4.80
C GLY A 228 -2.12 -20.78 -3.42
N SER A 229 -2.04 -20.01 -2.32
CA SER A 229 -1.91 -20.54 -0.96
C SER A 229 -2.69 -19.69 0.05
N VAL A 230 -3.68 -20.32 0.69
CA VAL A 230 -4.39 -19.69 1.82
C VAL A 230 -3.46 -19.42 2.98
N ARG A 231 -2.48 -20.29 3.24
CA ARG A 231 -1.53 -20.08 4.34
C ARG A 231 -0.70 -18.82 4.11
N ASP A 232 -0.15 -18.66 2.92
CA ASP A 232 0.70 -17.53 2.58
C ASP A 232 -0.10 -16.22 2.55
N ALA A 233 -1.36 -16.27 2.10
CA ALA A 233 -2.26 -15.12 2.16
C ALA A 233 -2.55 -14.71 3.62
N CYS A 234 -2.80 -15.68 4.51
CA CYS A 234 -3.01 -15.42 5.93
C CYS A 234 -1.78 -14.79 6.59
N GLU A 235 -0.59 -15.33 6.31
CA GLU A 235 0.68 -14.84 6.83
C GLU A 235 0.95 -13.39 6.39
N ARG A 236 0.82 -13.10 5.09
CA ARG A 236 1.01 -11.74 4.54
C ARG A 236 0.01 -10.72 5.07
N MET A 237 -1.20 -11.13 5.46
CA MET A 237 -2.20 -10.25 6.06
C MET A 237 -2.17 -10.22 7.59
N HIS A 238 -1.33 -11.05 8.21
CA HIS A 238 -1.30 -11.22 9.66
C HIS A 238 -2.66 -11.66 10.27
N ILE A 239 -3.44 -12.46 9.51
CA ILE A 239 -4.72 -13.06 9.94
C ILE A 239 -4.51 -14.54 10.27
N SER A 240 -5.17 -15.06 11.30
CA SER A 240 -5.03 -16.48 11.65
C SER A 240 -5.69 -17.38 10.59
N TYR A 241 -5.05 -18.52 10.34
CA TYR A 241 -5.55 -19.51 9.37
C TYR A 241 -6.99 -19.98 9.68
N SER A 242 -7.33 -20.18 10.96
CA SER A 242 -8.66 -20.59 11.37
C SER A 242 -9.71 -19.49 11.15
N THR A 243 -9.38 -18.24 11.45
CA THR A 243 -10.25 -17.09 11.19
C THR A 243 -10.52 -16.97 9.69
N SER A 244 -9.50 -17.09 8.85
CA SER A 244 -9.63 -17.05 7.39
C SER A 244 -10.58 -18.12 6.86
N TRP A 245 -10.48 -19.37 7.33
CA TRP A 245 -11.42 -20.44 6.93
C TRP A 245 -12.84 -20.18 7.40
N ASN A 246 -13.02 -19.66 8.62
CA ASN A 246 -14.35 -19.29 9.10
C ASN A 246 -14.99 -18.20 8.23
N LEU A 247 -14.21 -17.19 7.81
CA LEU A 247 -14.68 -16.13 6.91
C LEU A 247 -15.05 -16.70 5.53
N ILE A 248 -14.20 -17.53 4.93
CA ILE A 248 -14.44 -18.17 3.63
C ILE A 248 -15.69 -19.05 3.68
N HIS A 249 -15.81 -19.93 4.67
CA HIS A 249 -16.98 -20.80 4.79
C HIS A 249 -18.27 -20.03 5.03
N THR A 250 -18.21 -18.94 5.79
CA THR A 250 -19.37 -18.05 5.98
C THR A 250 -19.79 -17.44 4.64
N LEU A 251 -18.84 -16.94 3.86
CA LEU A 251 -19.10 -16.37 2.54
C LEU A 251 -19.71 -17.40 1.58
N GLU A 252 -19.09 -18.58 1.45
CA GLU A 252 -19.57 -19.68 0.60
C GLU A 252 -20.99 -20.12 1.01
N SER A 253 -21.26 -20.20 2.31
CA SER A 253 -22.60 -20.51 2.82
C SER A 253 -23.63 -19.43 2.50
N GLN A 254 -23.24 -18.15 2.46
CA GLN A 254 -24.15 -17.03 2.14
C GLN A 254 -24.40 -16.89 0.63
N LEU A 255 -23.45 -17.34 -0.20
CA LEU A 255 -23.54 -17.32 -1.66
C LEU A 255 -24.08 -18.61 -2.25
N HIS A 256 -24.12 -19.70 -1.46
CA HIS A 256 -24.51 -21.04 -1.88
C HIS A 256 -23.66 -21.63 -3.03
N GLU A 257 -22.43 -21.15 -3.17
CA GLU A 257 -21.47 -21.56 -4.19
C GLU A 257 -20.07 -21.58 -3.57
N PRO A 258 -19.21 -22.55 -3.92
CA PRO A 258 -17.82 -22.55 -3.49
C PRO A 258 -17.04 -21.44 -4.20
N LEU A 259 -16.19 -20.72 -3.45
CA LEU A 259 -15.31 -19.69 -4.01
C LEU A 259 -13.88 -20.19 -4.17
N ILE A 260 -13.48 -21.26 -3.46
CA ILE A 260 -12.11 -21.78 -3.49
C ILE A 260 -12.11 -23.27 -3.84
N ILE A 261 -11.25 -23.65 -4.79
CA ILE A 261 -10.90 -25.04 -5.06
C ILE A 261 -9.58 -25.34 -4.35
N ARG A 262 -9.51 -26.49 -3.69
CA ARG A 262 -8.30 -26.96 -3.02
C ARG A 262 -7.86 -28.26 -3.67
N SER A 263 -6.58 -28.36 -4.03
CA SER A 263 -5.98 -29.63 -4.42
C SER A 263 -5.06 -30.12 -3.30
N GLN A 264 -5.22 -31.38 -2.91
CA GLN A 264 -4.28 -32.04 -2.00
C GLN A 264 -3.00 -32.36 -2.77
N GLY A 265 -1.91 -31.65 -2.47
CA GLY A 265 -0.60 -31.93 -3.03
C GLY A 265 0.35 -32.42 -1.93
N GLY A 266 1.04 -33.53 -2.20
CA GLY A 266 2.08 -34.11 -1.33
C GLY A 266 3.30 -33.19 -1.12
N VAL A 267 4.50 -33.59 -1.55
CA VAL A 267 5.78 -32.92 -1.22
C VAL A 267 5.85 -31.41 -1.58
N LYS A 268 4.93 -30.91 -2.43
CA LYS A 268 4.84 -29.49 -2.86
C LYS A 268 3.77 -28.66 -2.13
N GLY A 269 3.03 -29.22 -1.17
CA GLY A 269 2.02 -28.50 -0.39
C GLY A 269 0.64 -28.41 -1.04
N SER A 270 -0.34 -27.92 -0.26
CA SER A 270 -1.73 -27.72 -0.70
C SER A 270 -1.84 -26.46 -1.55
N HIS A 271 -2.42 -26.59 -2.75
CA HIS A 271 -2.68 -25.46 -3.65
C HIS A 271 -4.15 -25.03 -3.52
N SER A 272 -4.41 -23.73 -3.56
CA SER A 272 -5.74 -23.13 -3.42
C SER A 272 -5.94 -22.07 -4.50
N GLU A 273 -6.98 -22.22 -5.29
CA GLU A 273 -7.34 -21.30 -6.37
C GLU A 273 -8.79 -20.84 -6.22
N LEU A 274 -9.11 -19.66 -6.76
CA LEU A 274 -10.49 -19.24 -6.86
C LEU A 274 -11.22 -20.08 -7.90
N THR A 275 -12.50 -20.36 -7.65
CA THR A 275 -13.40 -20.86 -8.71
C THR A 275 -13.65 -19.76 -9.74
N PRO A 276 -14.10 -20.10 -10.97
CA PRO A 276 -14.56 -19.09 -11.92
C PRO A 276 -15.66 -18.19 -11.35
N TYR A 277 -16.51 -18.73 -10.47
CA TYR A 277 -17.51 -17.96 -9.72
C TYR A 277 -16.85 -16.98 -8.74
N GLY A 278 -15.86 -17.42 -7.97
CA GLY A 278 -15.10 -16.59 -7.04
C GLY A 278 -14.37 -15.43 -7.73
N GLU A 279 -13.73 -15.69 -8.87
CA GLU A 279 -13.05 -14.65 -9.66
C GLU A 279 -14.03 -13.59 -10.17
N GLU A 280 -15.15 -14.01 -10.76
CA GLU A 280 -16.19 -13.09 -11.24
C GLU A 280 -16.83 -12.31 -10.08
N PHE A 281 -17.02 -12.94 -8.92
CA PHE A 281 -17.52 -12.27 -7.72
C PHE A 281 -16.58 -11.15 -7.26
N LEU A 282 -15.27 -11.42 -7.14
CA LEU A 282 -14.27 -10.39 -6.79
C LEU A 282 -14.23 -9.26 -7.81
N LYS A 283 -14.30 -9.58 -9.11
CA LYS A 283 -14.33 -8.59 -10.18
C LYS A 283 -15.53 -7.66 -10.07
N ARG A 284 -16.71 -8.20 -9.75
CA ARG A 284 -17.94 -7.40 -9.54
C ARG A 284 -17.84 -6.54 -8.30
N TYR A 285 -17.33 -7.08 -7.19
CA TYR A 285 -17.14 -6.31 -5.97
C TYR A 285 -16.13 -5.17 -6.16
N ALA A 286 -15.02 -5.43 -6.87
CA ALA A 286 -14.03 -4.41 -7.18
C ALA A 286 -14.66 -3.26 -7.99
N ARG A 287 -15.46 -3.59 -9.01
CA ARG A 287 -16.20 -2.59 -9.80
C ARG A 287 -17.20 -1.80 -8.96
N PHE A 288 -18.00 -2.49 -8.15
CA PHE A 288 -18.98 -1.85 -7.27
C PHE A 288 -18.31 -0.90 -6.26
N SER A 289 -17.19 -1.34 -5.68
CA SER A 289 -16.44 -0.54 -4.72
C SER A 289 -15.89 0.74 -5.34
N GLU A 290 -15.33 0.62 -6.54
CA GLU A 290 -14.80 1.76 -7.29
C GLU A 290 -15.90 2.77 -7.63
N GLU A 291 -16.97 2.32 -8.29
CA GLU A 291 -18.08 3.20 -8.69
C GLU A 291 -18.72 3.91 -7.46
N THR A 292 -18.81 3.21 -6.32
CA THR A 292 -19.34 3.78 -5.08
C THR A 292 -18.42 4.85 -4.50
N ARG A 293 -17.10 4.62 -4.47
CA ARG A 293 -16.12 5.60 -3.96
C ARG A 293 -16.11 6.86 -4.82
N THR A 294 -16.05 6.72 -6.14
CA THR A 294 -16.13 7.87 -7.06
C THR A 294 -17.40 8.69 -6.85
N CYS A 295 -18.55 8.02 -6.68
CA CYS A 295 -19.81 8.70 -6.39
C CYS A 295 -19.78 9.42 -5.04
N SER A 296 -19.23 8.78 -4.01
CA SER A 296 -19.11 9.34 -2.66
C SER A 296 -18.24 10.60 -2.64
N GLU A 297 -17.10 10.58 -3.34
CA GLU A 297 -16.22 11.75 -3.48
C GLU A 297 -16.94 12.90 -4.18
N ALA A 298 -17.64 12.62 -5.29
CA ALA A 298 -18.40 13.64 -6.02
C ALA A 298 -19.52 14.26 -5.17
N ILE A 299 -20.22 13.44 -4.38
CA ILE A 299 -21.26 13.92 -3.44
C ILE A 299 -20.64 14.74 -2.32
N PHE A 300 -19.54 14.26 -1.73
CA PHE A 300 -18.84 14.97 -0.66
C PHE A 300 -18.39 16.35 -1.11
N GLU A 301 -17.72 16.45 -2.25
CA GLU A 301 -17.30 17.73 -2.83
C GLU A 301 -18.51 18.63 -3.07
N LYS A 302 -19.60 18.12 -3.64
CA LYS A 302 -20.84 18.91 -3.82
C LYS A 302 -21.43 19.43 -2.50
N CYS A 303 -21.42 18.62 -1.44
CA CYS A 303 -22.03 18.95 -0.16
C CYS A 303 -21.19 19.88 0.72
N PHE A 304 -19.85 19.75 0.66
CA PHE A 304 -18.92 20.45 1.56
C PHE A 304 -18.03 21.47 0.86
N ARG A 305 -18.22 21.71 -0.44
CA ARG A 305 -17.49 22.74 -1.19
C ARG A 305 -17.49 24.07 -0.45
N GLY A 306 -16.30 24.61 -0.19
CA GLY A 306 -16.11 25.91 0.46
C GLY A 306 -16.40 25.94 1.96
N PHE A 307 -16.73 24.81 2.59
CA PHE A 307 -17.02 24.75 4.02
C PHE A 307 -15.76 24.59 4.88
N PHE A 308 -14.84 23.71 4.47
CA PHE A 308 -13.64 23.39 5.25
C PHE A 308 -12.44 24.32 4.99
N ASN A 309 -12.53 25.20 3.99
CA ASN A 309 -11.50 26.19 3.64
C ASN A 309 -11.85 27.61 4.16
N ALA A 310 -12.69 27.71 5.20
CA ALA A 310 -13.13 28.97 5.81
C ALA A 310 -12.38 29.27 7.11
#